data_AF-X1P8W7-F1
#
_entry.id   AF-X1P8W7-F1
#
_cell.length_a   1.000
_cell.length_b   1.000
_cell.length_c   1.000
_cell.angle_alpha   90.00
_cell.angle_beta   90.00
_cell.angle_gamma   90.00
#
_symmetry.space_group_name_H-M   'P 1'
#
loop_
_entity.id
_entity.type
_entity.pdbx_description
1 polymer ?
#
loop_
_entity_poly.entity_id
_entity_poly.type
_entity_poly.pdbx_seq_one_letter_code
_entity_poly.pdbx_strand_id
1 'polypeptide(L)'
;TAAIKAESDICCTSANGVEVVTSCLAKEILFIPDQNLGHYISTKTNKRMILYPGFCDTHAKVSAEQVSLAKQRYPQVKVLVHPECRPEVINLADAALSTSQMLRHAKQSNNKTFLIGTEEGVLHPLRKQNPDKEFHLISDNFICPDMKKTTLETVIETMQTKSNVVTVPEETRIKAKQAIDRMLAIT
;
A
#
# COMPACT_ATOMS: atom_id res chain seq x y z
N THR A 1 0.73 -9.05 -12.56
CA THR A 1 0.87 -10.53 -12.65
C THR A 1 2.36 -10.90 -12.77
N ALA A 2 2.71 -12.19 -12.78
CA ALA A 2 4.08 -12.64 -13.04
C ALA A 2 4.56 -12.30 -14.46
N ALA A 3 3.68 -12.43 -15.46
CA ALA A 3 3.98 -12.05 -16.85
C ALA A 3 4.36 -10.56 -16.97
N ILE A 4 3.61 -9.66 -16.32
CA ILE A 4 3.94 -8.22 -16.33
C ILE A 4 5.29 -7.97 -15.64
N LYS A 5 5.59 -8.69 -14.54
CA LYS A 5 6.90 -8.57 -13.87
C LYS A 5 8.05 -9.05 -14.76
N ALA A 6 7.82 -10.04 -15.61
CA ALA A 6 8.82 -10.53 -16.56
C ALA A 6 9.20 -9.49 -17.63
N GLU A 7 8.30 -8.54 -17.91
CA GLU A 7 8.52 -7.42 -18.84
C GLU A 7 8.90 -6.11 -18.11
N SER A 8 9.06 -6.14 -16.79
CA SER A 8 9.38 -4.96 -15.98
C SER A 8 10.88 -4.88 -15.70
N ASP A 9 11.48 -3.68 -15.77
CA ASP A 9 12.88 -3.49 -15.41
C ASP A 9 13.14 -3.71 -13.91
N ILE A 10 12.21 -3.25 -13.07
CA ILE A 10 12.33 -3.30 -11.61
C ILE A 10 10.94 -3.24 -10.96
N CYS A 11 10.74 -4.03 -9.90
CA CYS A 11 9.52 -3.96 -9.09
C CYS A 11 9.62 -2.88 -7.99
N CYS A 12 8.48 -2.49 -7.42
CA CYS A 12 8.46 -1.74 -6.17
C CYS A 12 7.20 -2.08 -5.36
N THR A 13 7.15 -1.54 -4.14
CA THR A 13 5.99 -1.57 -3.25
C THR A 13 5.69 -0.15 -2.77
N SER A 14 4.55 0.05 -2.11
CA SER A 14 4.24 1.33 -1.48
C SER A 14 5.26 1.75 -0.40
N ALA A 15 6.05 0.82 0.13
CA ALA A 15 7.06 1.10 1.15
C ALA A 15 8.38 1.67 0.58
N ASN A 16 8.78 1.26 -0.62
CA ASN A 16 10.08 1.59 -1.22
C ASN A 16 9.99 2.24 -2.60
N GLY A 17 8.80 2.52 -3.11
CA GLY A 17 8.60 3.06 -4.47
C GLY A 17 9.38 4.34 -4.74
N VAL A 18 9.50 5.23 -3.76
CA VAL A 18 10.30 6.47 -3.88
C VAL A 18 11.79 6.17 -4.06
N GLU A 19 12.34 5.26 -3.25
CA GLU A 19 13.75 4.85 -3.30
C GLU A 19 14.06 4.15 -4.63
N VAL A 20 13.20 3.22 -5.05
CA VAL A 20 13.34 2.50 -6.32
C VAL A 20 13.33 3.46 -7.50
N VAL A 21 12.32 4.33 -7.61
CA VAL A 21 12.22 5.28 -8.74
C VAL A 21 13.39 6.27 -8.75
N THR A 22 13.88 6.68 -7.58
CA THR A 22 15.05 7.55 -7.47
C THR A 22 16.33 6.86 -7.97
N SER A 23 16.49 5.57 -7.68
CA SER A 23 17.67 4.78 -8.09
C SER A 23 17.77 4.55 -9.60
N CYS A 24 16.64 4.60 -10.32
CA CYS A 24 16.62 4.38 -11.77
C CYS A 24 17.46 5.44 -12.50
N LEU A 25 18.31 5.03 -13.44
CA LEU A 25 19.10 5.97 -14.25
C LEU A 25 18.23 6.73 -15.27
N ALA A 26 17.16 6.10 -15.76
CA ALA A 26 16.23 6.71 -16.72
C ALA A 26 15.58 7.98 -16.14
N LYS A 27 15.39 8.99 -16.99
CA LYS A 27 14.70 10.24 -16.62
C LYS A 27 13.18 10.11 -16.68
N GLU A 28 12.70 9.22 -17.55
CA GLU A 28 11.30 8.92 -17.76
C GLU A 28 11.02 7.48 -17.31
N ILE A 29 9.93 7.28 -16.58
CA ILE A 29 9.56 6.01 -15.96
C ILE A 29 8.11 5.71 -16.32
N LEU A 30 7.86 4.54 -16.91
CA LEU A 30 6.52 3.97 -17.00
C LEU A 30 6.20 3.29 -15.67
N PHE A 31 5.15 3.75 -14.98
CA PHE A 31 4.76 3.25 -13.67
C PHE A 31 3.38 2.60 -13.72
N ILE A 32 3.32 1.36 -13.22
CA ILE A 32 2.12 0.51 -13.27
C ILE A 32 1.94 -0.23 -11.93
N PRO A 33 0.71 -0.71 -11.63
CA PRO A 33 -0.54 -0.38 -12.30
C PRO A 33 -1.25 0.83 -11.68
N ASP A 34 -0.83 1.29 -10.50
CA ASP A 34 -1.57 2.25 -9.69
C ASP A 34 -1.10 3.70 -9.93
N GLN A 35 -1.99 4.51 -10.51
CA GLN A 35 -1.71 5.92 -10.81
C GLN A 35 -1.59 6.79 -9.57
N ASN A 36 -2.27 6.45 -8.47
CA ASN A 36 -2.23 7.26 -7.26
C ASN A 36 -0.89 7.09 -6.55
N LEU A 37 -0.41 5.85 -6.42
CA LEU A 37 0.93 5.57 -5.91
C LEU A 37 2.01 6.18 -6.82
N GLY A 38 1.85 6.05 -8.14
CA GLY A 38 2.77 6.65 -9.10
C GLY A 38 2.79 8.18 -9.02
N HIS A 39 1.64 8.81 -8.84
CA HIS A 39 1.53 10.25 -8.59
C HIS A 39 2.17 10.63 -7.26
N TYR A 40 1.90 9.91 -6.18
CA TYR A 40 2.55 10.15 -4.88
C TYR A 40 4.08 10.12 -5.00
N ILE A 41 4.64 9.11 -5.68
CA ILE A 41 6.09 8.99 -5.91
C ILE A 41 6.62 10.14 -6.78
N SER A 42 5.86 10.59 -7.79
CA SER A 42 6.27 11.71 -8.63
C SER A 42 6.42 13.01 -7.82
N THR A 43 5.60 13.22 -6.78
CA THR A 43 5.76 14.39 -5.88
C THR A 43 7.01 14.33 -4.99
N LYS A 44 7.67 13.17 -4.91
CA LYS A 44 8.86 12.92 -4.07
C LYS A 44 10.14 12.73 -4.87
N THR A 45 10.07 12.78 -6.20
CA THR A 45 11.21 12.51 -7.08
C THR A 45 11.24 13.51 -8.23
N ASN A 46 12.40 13.67 -8.87
CA ASN A 46 12.55 14.54 -10.05
C ASN A 46 12.41 13.75 -11.37
N LYS A 47 11.70 12.61 -11.35
CA LYS A 47 11.51 11.75 -12.53
C LYS A 47 10.24 12.12 -13.27
N ARG A 48 10.27 12.05 -14.60
CA ARG A 48 9.05 12.14 -15.41
C ARG A 48 8.31 10.80 -15.35
N MET A 49 7.12 10.80 -14.76
CA MET A 49 6.33 9.58 -14.56
C MET A 49 5.20 9.48 -15.59
N ILE A 50 5.19 8.42 -16.38
CA ILE A 50 4.06 8.02 -17.24
C ILE A 50 3.25 7.00 -16.45
N LEU A 51 2.02 7.35 -16.10
CA LEU A 51 1.19 6.58 -15.17
C LEU A 51 0.14 5.76 -15.94
N TYR A 52 0.09 4.46 -15.69
CA TYR A 52 -1.03 3.64 -16.15
C TYR A 52 -2.28 3.97 -15.32
N PRO A 53 -3.47 4.16 -15.93
CA PRO A 53 -4.66 4.66 -15.26
C PRO A 53 -5.40 3.59 -14.42
N GLY A 54 -4.66 2.71 -13.74
CA GLY A 54 -5.21 1.77 -12.78
C GLY A 54 -5.19 2.35 -11.36
N PHE A 55 -5.99 1.80 -10.46
CA PHE A 55 -6.06 2.21 -9.06
C PHE A 55 -6.67 1.11 -8.19
N CYS A 56 -6.39 1.15 -6.89
CA CYS A 56 -7.05 0.30 -5.91
C CYS A 56 -8.46 0.79 -5.60
N ASP A 57 -9.47 -0.07 -5.82
CA ASP A 57 -10.88 0.21 -5.53
C ASP A 57 -11.14 0.43 -4.03
N THR A 58 -10.41 -0.26 -3.16
CA THR A 58 -10.54 -0.17 -1.71
C THR A 58 -10.03 1.18 -1.21
N HIS A 59 -8.89 1.67 -1.70
CA HIS A 59 -8.35 2.98 -1.31
C HIS A 59 -9.05 4.16 -1.98
N ALA A 60 -9.65 3.95 -3.16
CA ALA A 60 -10.45 4.96 -3.85
C ALA A 60 -11.71 5.38 -3.06
N LYS A 61 -12.20 4.52 -2.16
CA LYS A 61 -13.37 4.78 -1.30
C LYS A 61 -13.13 5.90 -0.27
N VAL A 62 -11.88 6.21 0.10
CA VAL A 62 -11.60 7.34 0.99
C VAL A 62 -11.93 8.64 0.24
N SER A 63 -12.72 9.53 0.85
CA SER A 63 -12.98 10.86 0.29
C SER A 63 -12.24 11.96 1.05
N ALA A 64 -11.86 13.02 0.33
CA ALA A 64 -11.26 14.21 0.93
C ALA A 64 -12.20 14.87 1.96
N GLU A 65 -13.51 14.81 1.71
CA GLU A 65 -14.55 15.29 2.64
C GLU A 65 -14.52 14.52 3.97
N GLN A 66 -14.43 13.19 3.93
CA GLN A 66 -14.32 12.37 5.15
C GLN A 66 -13.08 12.76 5.97
N VAL A 67 -11.94 12.96 5.31
CA VAL A 67 -10.70 13.41 5.99
C VAL A 67 -10.89 14.80 6.59
N SER A 68 -11.45 15.74 5.83
CA SER A 68 -11.70 17.10 6.29
C SER A 68 -12.63 17.12 7.52
N LEU A 69 -13.77 16.42 7.44
CA LEU A 69 -14.74 16.34 8.52
C LEU A 69 -14.13 15.69 9.78
N ALA A 70 -13.36 14.63 9.59
CA ALA A 70 -12.66 13.96 10.67
C ALA A 70 -11.68 14.89 11.40
N LYS A 71 -10.89 15.67 10.66
CA LYS A 71 -9.95 16.65 11.24
C LYS A 71 -10.66 17.82 11.91
N GLN A 72 -11.80 18.26 11.39
CA GLN A 72 -12.62 19.30 12.03
C GLN A 72 -13.23 18.80 13.34
N ARG A 73 -13.76 17.58 13.36
CA ARG A 73 -14.43 17.00 14.53
C ARG A 73 -13.46 16.56 15.61
N TYR A 74 -12.25 16.12 15.24
CA TYR A 74 -11.23 15.63 16.16
C TYR A 74 -9.84 16.21 15.85
N PRO A 75 -9.57 17.50 16.14
CA PRO A 75 -8.32 18.16 15.76
C PRO A 75 -7.03 17.52 16.31
N GLN A 76 -7.14 16.77 17.41
CA GLN A 76 -6.04 16.08 18.08
C GLN A 76 -5.64 14.75 17.44
N VAL A 77 -6.47 14.20 16.54
CA VAL A 77 -6.21 12.89 15.92
C VAL A 77 -5.25 13.03 14.75
N LYS A 78 -4.41 12.01 14.56
CA LYS A 78 -3.54 11.93 13.39
C LYS A 78 -4.17 11.07 12.30
N VAL A 79 -4.32 11.64 11.10
CA VAL A 79 -4.87 10.94 9.95
C VAL A 79 -3.72 10.33 9.13
N LEU A 80 -3.65 9.00 9.11
CA LEU A 80 -2.69 8.25 8.31
C LEU A 80 -3.42 7.57 7.15
N VAL A 81 -2.99 7.81 5.91
CA VAL A 81 -3.60 7.22 4.70
C VAL A 81 -2.58 6.42 3.90
N HIS A 82 -3.05 5.49 3.06
CA HIS A 82 -2.17 4.78 2.14
C HIS A 82 -1.82 5.65 0.93
N PRO A 83 -0.61 5.56 0.35
CA PRO A 83 -0.25 6.31 -0.86
C PRO A 83 -1.02 5.90 -2.14
N GLU A 84 -1.83 4.84 -2.10
CA GLU A 84 -2.79 4.49 -3.16
C GLU A 84 -4.10 5.30 -3.07
N CYS A 85 -4.29 6.08 -2.00
CA CYS A 85 -5.40 7.03 -1.91
C CYS A 85 -5.24 8.16 -2.93
N ARG A 86 -6.37 8.76 -3.32
CA ARG A 86 -6.39 9.84 -4.30
C ARG A 86 -5.58 11.07 -3.81
N PRO A 87 -4.98 11.86 -4.71
CA PRO A 87 -4.13 13.00 -4.33
C PRO A 87 -4.82 13.99 -3.37
N GLU A 88 -6.10 14.27 -3.57
CA GLU A 88 -6.89 15.15 -2.70
C GLU A 88 -7.04 14.60 -1.26
N VAL A 89 -7.00 13.28 -1.07
CA VAL A 89 -7.01 12.63 0.25
C VAL A 89 -5.62 12.73 0.88
N ILE A 90 -4.57 12.43 0.12
CA ILE A 90 -3.18 12.51 0.58
C ILE A 90 -2.85 13.91 1.07
N ASN A 91 -3.27 14.95 0.34
CA ASN A 91 -2.98 16.34 0.66
C ASN A 91 -3.62 16.82 1.98
N LEU A 92 -4.69 16.17 2.44
CA LEU A 92 -5.37 16.52 3.69
C LEU A 92 -4.88 15.68 4.88
N ALA A 93 -4.29 14.52 4.64
CA ALA A 93 -3.80 13.61 5.67
C ALA A 93 -2.56 14.16 6.39
N ASP A 94 -2.28 13.67 7.61
CA ASP A 94 -1.05 14.00 8.33
C ASP A 94 0.16 13.25 7.76
N ALA A 95 -0.05 12.04 7.24
CA ALA A 95 0.98 11.29 6.52
C ALA A 95 0.36 10.27 5.54
N ALA A 96 1.03 10.07 4.41
CA ALA A 96 0.78 8.98 3.47
C ALA A 96 1.87 7.90 3.63
N LEU A 97 1.48 6.71 4.04
CA LEU A 97 2.40 5.65 4.49
C LEU A 97 1.93 4.27 4.00
N SER A 98 2.86 3.38 3.64
CA SER A 98 2.55 1.96 3.48
C SER A 98 2.07 1.34 4.80
N THR A 99 1.42 0.19 4.75
CA THR A 99 0.97 -0.53 5.97
C THR A 99 2.10 -0.76 6.97
N SER A 100 3.29 -1.15 6.51
CA SER A 100 4.45 -1.36 7.38
C SER A 100 5.02 -0.05 7.93
N GLN A 101 4.98 1.03 7.14
CA GLN A 101 5.36 2.36 7.59
C GLN A 101 4.36 2.94 8.60
N MET A 102 3.05 2.67 8.45
CA MET A 102 2.03 3.05 9.43
C MET A 102 2.28 2.40 10.79
N LEU A 103 2.56 1.09 10.81
CA LEU A 103 2.89 0.37 12.06
C LEU A 103 4.10 0.99 12.78
N ARG A 104 5.17 1.27 12.02
CA ARG A 104 6.37 1.93 12.56
C ARG A 104 6.09 3.35 13.05
N HIS A 105 5.37 4.15 12.26
CA HIS A 105 5.01 5.52 12.61
C HIS A 105 4.14 5.56 13.87
N ALA A 106 3.12 4.71 13.95
CA ALA A 106 2.27 4.59 15.13
C ALA A 106 3.11 4.23 16.36
N LYS A 107 4.05 3.28 16.27
CA LYS A 107 4.94 2.91 17.38
C LYS A 107 5.81 4.06 17.86
N GLN A 108 6.38 4.85 16.95
CA GLN A 108 7.31 5.95 17.25
C GLN A 108 6.60 7.25 17.67
N SER A 109 5.33 7.42 17.33
CA SER A 109 4.57 8.62 17.62
C SER A 109 4.12 8.68 19.08
N ASN A 110 4.11 9.88 19.66
CA ASN A 110 3.55 10.17 20.97
C ASN A 110 2.03 10.40 20.93
N ASN A 111 1.42 10.47 19.74
CA ASN A 111 -0.03 10.61 19.60
C ASN A 111 -0.75 9.38 20.16
N LYS A 112 -1.91 9.62 20.76
CA LYS A 112 -2.75 8.58 21.36
C LYS A 112 -3.85 8.08 20.45
N THR A 113 -4.33 8.90 19.52
CA THR A 113 -5.47 8.56 18.66
C THR A 113 -5.13 8.79 17.20
N PHE A 114 -5.41 7.78 16.38
CA PHE A 114 -5.17 7.78 14.93
C PHE A 114 -6.42 7.42 14.16
N LEU A 115 -6.62 8.10 13.03
CA LEU A 115 -7.57 7.72 12.01
C LEU A 115 -6.84 7.13 10.82
N ILE A 116 -7.30 5.97 10.37
CA ILE A 116 -6.61 5.12 9.41
C ILE A 116 -7.42 5.05 8.12
N GLY A 117 -6.80 5.48 7.02
CA GLY A 117 -7.33 5.41 5.65
C GLY A 117 -6.63 4.33 4.83
N THR A 118 -6.86 3.07 5.19
CA THR A 118 -6.43 1.88 4.45
C THR A 118 -7.35 0.71 4.80
N GLU A 119 -7.07 -0.48 4.27
CA GLU A 119 -7.82 -1.71 4.55
C GLU A 119 -7.87 -2.03 6.06
N GLU A 120 -9.04 -2.47 6.55
CA GLU A 120 -9.36 -2.63 7.97
C GLU A 120 -8.43 -3.60 8.73
N GLY A 121 -7.85 -4.57 8.04
CA GLY A 121 -6.99 -5.60 8.59
C GLY A 121 -5.73 -5.03 9.25
N VAL A 122 -5.31 -3.80 8.91
CA VAL A 122 -4.20 -3.12 9.58
C VAL A 122 -4.51 -2.75 11.04
N LEU A 123 -5.80 -2.60 11.41
CA LEU A 123 -6.17 -2.22 12.76
C LEU A 123 -5.74 -3.25 13.80
N HIS A 124 -5.80 -4.54 13.45
CA HIS A 124 -5.39 -5.63 14.34
C HIS A 124 -3.92 -5.51 14.77
N PRO A 125 -2.92 -5.50 13.84
CA PRO A 125 -1.52 -5.34 14.23
C PRO A 125 -1.23 -3.96 14.84
N LEU A 126 -1.92 -2.88 14.44
CA LEU A 126 -1.75 -1.56 15.09
C LEU A 126 -2.10 -1.62 16.58
N ARG A 127 -3.29 -2.13 16.91
CA ARG A 127 -3.76 -2.28 18.29
C ARG A 127 -2.89 -3.26 19.08
N LYS A 128 -2.51 -4.38 18.47
CA LYS A 128 -1.63 -5.38 19.12
C LYS A 128 -0.25 -4.83 19.48
N GLN A 129 0.33 -3.99 18.62
CA GLN A 129 1.65 -3.39 18.86
C GLN A 129 1.60 -2.13 19.74
N ASN A 130 0.41 -1.54 19.91
CA ASN A 130 0.21 -0.27 20.61
C ASN A 130 -1.07 -0.32 21.47
N PRO A 131 -1.09 -1.11 22.55
CA PRO A 131 -2.30 -1.30 23.35
C PRO A 131 -2.82 -0.02 24.02
N ASP A 132 -1.94 0.95 24.28
CA ASP A 132 -2.28 2.24 24.92
C ASP A 132 -2.70 3.34 23.92
N LYS A 133 -3.00 2.97 22.67
CA LYS A 133 -3.36 3.89 21.58
C LYS A 133 -4.67 3.45 20.92
N GLU A 134 -5.41 4.43 20.46
CA GLU A 134 -6.70 4.28 19.80
C GLU A 134 -6.53 4.37 18.27
N PHE A 135 -7.12 3.40 17.56
CA PHE A 135 -7.09 3.34 16.10
C PHE A 135 -8.51 3.12 15.58
N HIS A 136 -8.96 4.04 14.74
CA HIS A 136 -10.26 3.97 14.07
C HIS A 136 -10.08 4.14 12.56
N LEU A 137 -10.98 3.56 11.78
CA LEU A 137 -11.03 3.84 10.35
C LEU A 137 -11.62 5.22 10.10
N ILE A 138 -11.25 5.83 8.98
CA ILE A 138 -11.89 7.06 8.50
C ILE A 138 -13.35 6.79 8.05
N SER A 139 -13.66 5.54 7.70
CA SER A 139 -14.97 5.07 7.24
C SER A 139 -15.06 3.55 7.40
N ASP A 140 -16.28 3.02 7.54
CA ASP A 140 -16.53 1.59 7.80
C ASP A 140 -16.38 0.69 6.55
N ASN A 141 -16.14 1.27 5.36
CA ASN A 141 -16.18 0.55 4.07
C ASN A 141 -14.82 0.13 3.49
N PHE A 142 -13.78 -0.02 4.33
CA PHE A 142 -12.41 -0.37 3.88
C PHE A 142 -12.11 -1.87 3.96
N ILE A 143 -12.95 -2.68 3.32
CA ILE A 143 -12.78 -4.12 3.21
C ILE A 143 -12.38 -4.46 1.77
N CYS A 144 -11.22 -5.11 1.60
CA CYS A 144 -10.81 -5.68 0.32
C CYS A 144 -11.44 -7.08 0.16
N PRO A 145 -12.40 -7.28 -0.76
CA PRO A 145 -13.10 -8.55 -0.88
C PRO A 145 -12.17 -9.73 -1.18
N ASP A 146 -11.15 -9.50 -2.00
CA ASP A 146 -10.17 -10.54 -2.37
C ASP A 146 -9.30 -10.97 -1.19
N MET A 147 -8.91 -10.04 -0.31
CA MET A 147 -8.16 -10.39 0.90
C MET A 147 -9.00 -11.24 1.88
N LYS A 148 -10.33 -11.05 1.90
CA LYS A 148 -11.23 -11.79 2.81
C LYS A 148 -11.67 -13.16 2.25
N LYS A 149 -11.22 -13.55 1.05
CA LYS A 149 -11.43 -14.91 0.54
C LYS A 149 -10.68 -15.98 1.33
N THR A 150 -9.59 -15.61 1.99
CA THR A 150 -8.83 -16.51 2.86
C THR A 150 -9.48 -16.60 4.24
N THR A 151 -10.04 -17.75 4.56
CA THR A 151 -10.64 -18.08 5.88
C THR A 151 -9.86 -19.20 6.58
N LEU A 152 -10.10 -19.41 7.88
CA LEU A 152 -9.48 -20.51 8.62
C LEU A 152 -9.80 -21.88 8.00
N GLU A 153 -11.03 -22.06 7.53
CA GLU A 153 -11.49 -23.28 6.86
C GLU A 153 -10.71 -23.53 5.57
N THR A 154 -10.57 -22.51 4.72
CA THR A 154 -9.79 -22.63 3.47
C THR A 154 -8.31 -22.92 3.73
N VAL A 155 -7.75 -22.38 4.82
CA VAL A 155 -6.36 -22.67 5.22
C VAL A 155 -6.22 -24.11 5.70
N ILE A 156 -7.13 -24.59 6.55
CA ILE A 156 -7.15 -25.98 7.02
C ILE A 156 -7.26 -26.94 5.84
N GLU A 157 -8.21 -26.71 4.95
CA GLU A 157 -8.42 -27.52 3.75
C GLU A 157 -7.18 -27.54 2.86
N THR A 158 -6.60 -26.37 2.58
CA THR A 158 -5.37 -26.26 1.77
C THR A 158 -4.21 -27.01 2.39
N MET A 159 -4.04 -26.95 3.72
CA MET A 159 -2.98 -27.66 4.44
C MET A 159 -3.17 -29.19 4.45
N GLN A 160 -4.41 -29.65 4.60
CA GLN A 160 -4.74 -31.09 4.59
C GLN A 160 -4.59 -31.70 3.20
N THR A 161 -5.10 -31.00 2.18
CA THR A 161 -5.13 -31.50 0.79
C THR A 161 -3.84 -31.20 0.02
N LYS A 162 -3.01 -30.28 0.50
CA LYS A 162 -1.85 -29.71 -0.22
C LYS A 162 -2.23 -29.19 -1.62
N SER A 163 -3.48 -28.73 -1.77
CA SER A 163 -4.03 -28.20 -3.01
C SER A 163 -3.60 -26.75 -3.26
N ASN A 164 -4.01 -26.16 -4.39
CA ASN A 164 -3.72 -24.77 -4.76
C ASN A 164 -2.23 -24.44 -4.93
N VAL A 165 -1.42 -25.41 -5.40
CA VAL A 165 0.00 -25.17 -5.70
C VAL A 165 0.13 -24.14 -6.80
N VAL A 166 0.64 -22.95 -6.42
CA VAL A 166 0.91 -21.88 -7.36
C VAL A 166 2.13 -22.25 -8.20
N THR A 167 1.94 -22.34 -9.52
CA THR A 167 3.02 -22.56 -10.49
C THR A 167 3.14 -21.36 -11.41
N VAL A 168 4.37 -21.10 -11.88
CA VAL A 168 4.67 -20.04 -12.85
C VAL A 168 5.56 -20.66 -13.92
N PRO A 169 5.27 -20.46 -15.23
CA PRO A 169 6.14 -20.95 -16.30
C PRO A 169 7.58 -20.49 -16.09
N GLU A 170 8.55 -21.40 -16.26
CA GLU A 170 9.95 -21.17 -15.89
C GLU A 170 10.55 -19.93 -16.57
N GLU A 171 10.27 -19.74 -17.86
CA GLU A 171 10.67 -18.57 -18.64
C GLU A 171 10.16 -17.25 -18.04
N THR A 172 8.92 -17.24 -17.54
CA THR A 172 8.31 -16.08 -16.87
C THR A 172 8.93 -15.89 -15.49
N ARG A 173 9.10 -16.99 -14.74
CA ARG A 173 9.63 -16.98 -13.38
C ARG A 173 11.04 -16.38 -13.34
N ILE A 174 11.92 -16.77 -14.25
CA ILE A 174 13.31 -16.27 -14.32
C ILE A 174 13.33 -14.75 -14.49
N LYS A 175 12.61 -14.24 -15.50
CA LYS A 175 12.57 -12.80 -15.79
C LYS A 175 11.89 -12.00 -14.67
N ALA A 176 10.75 -12.46 -14.18
CA ALA A 176 10.03 -11.80 -13.09
C ALA A 176 10.86 -11.74 -11.81
N LYS A 177 11.63 -12.80 -11.52
CA LYS A 177 12.55 -12.82 -10.38
C LYS A 177 13.65 -11.77 -10.53
N GLN A 178 14.21 -11.56 -11.72
CA GLN A 178 15.22 -10.51 -11.93
C GLN A 178 14.71 -9.11 -11.57
N ALA A 179 13.47 -8.77 -11.95
CA ALA A 179 12.85 -7.50 -11.59
C ALA A 179 12.65 -7.34 -10.07
N ILE A 180 12.35 -8.44 -9.37
CA ILE A 180 12.22 -8.47 -7.90
C ILE A 180 13.59 -8.38 -7.23
N ASP A 181 14.59 -9.12 -7.71
CA ASP A 181 15.95 -9.12 -7.16
C ASP A 181 16.57 -7.71 -7.25
N ARG A 182 16.33 -6.99 -8.35
CA ARG A 182 16.75 -5.59 -8.50
C ARG A 182 16.06 -4.66 -7.49
N MET A 183 14.77 -4.87 -7.22
CA MET A 183 14.05 -4.13 -6.18
C MET A 183 14.68 -4.37 -4.80
N LEU A 184 14.96 -5.64 -4.46
CA LEU A 184 15.53 -6.03 -3.18
C LEU A 184 16.98 -5.55 -3.02
N ALA A 185 17.75 -5.41 -4.11
CA ALA A 185 19.11 -4.89 -4.04
C ALA A 185 19.21 -3.39 -3.66
N ILE A 186 18.09 -2.66 -3.69
CA ILE A 186 18.03 -1.24 -3.29
C ILE A 186 17.67 -1.08 -1.81
N THR A 187 17.02 -2.07 -1.21
CA THR A 187 16.39 -1.99 0.13
C THR A 187 16.94 -2.95 1.15
#